data_AF-A0A1Y2SS64-F1
#
_entry.id   AF-A0A1Y2SS64-F1
#
_cell.length_a   1.000
_cell.length_b   1.000
_cell.length_c   1.000
_cell.angle_alpha   90.00
_cell.angle_beta   90.00
_cell.angle_gamma   90.00
#
_symmetry.space_group_name_H-M   'P 1'
#
loop_
_entity.id
_entity.type
_entity.pdbx_description
1 polymer ?
#
loop_
_entity_poly.entity_id
_entity_poly.type
_entity_poly.pdbx_seq_one_letter_code
_entity_poly.pdbx_strand_id
1 'polypeptide(L)' 'MNRYRVSNSEGKFADGSDGEVLVNKLNLSDPDDINDAELVLLEKLYQIIFEEQFPTEQITITMLRHD' A
#
# COMPACT_ATOMS: atom_id res chain seq x y z
N MET A 1 -15.91 -9.57 -16.68
CA MET A 1 -15.13 -10.77 -16.30
C MET A 1 -14.14 -10.35 -15.21
N ASN A 2 -14.46 -10.61 -13.94
CA ASN A 2 -13.55 -10.36 -12.82
C ASN A 2 -13.05 -11.71 -12.30
N ARG A 3 -11.79 -12.06 -12.60
CA ARG A 3 -11.20 -13.37 -12.25
C ARG A 3 -10.81 -13.49 -10.78
N TYR A 4 -10.92 -12.41 -10.01
CA TYR A 4 -10.62 -12.40 -8.58
C TYR A 4 -11.76 -11.69 -7.85
N ARG A 5 -12.65 -12.47 -7.22
CA ARG A 5 -13.52 -11.92 -6.18
C ARG A 5 -12.66 -11.68 -4.94
N VAL A 6 -12.13 -10.48 -4.80
CA VAL A 6 -11.50 -10.04 -3.56
C VAL A 6 -12.63 -9.78 -2.57
N SER A 7 -12.90 -10.74 -1.69
CA SER A 7 -13.89 -10.62 -0.60
C SER A 7 -13.43 -9.71 0.55
N ASN A 8 -12.22 -9.19 0.46
CA ASN A 8 -11.52 -8.51 1.55
C ASN A 8 -11.55 -7.00 1.33
N SER A 9 -11.30 -6.22 2.37
CA SER A 9 -11.30 -4.75 2.34
C SER A 9 -10.35 -4.13 1.32
N GLU A 10 -9.34 -4.88 0.88
CA GLU A 10 -8.30 -4.45 -0.08
C GLU A 10 -8.82 -4.19 -1.49
N GLY A 11 -10.01 -4.71 -1.85
CA GLY A 11 -10.66 -4.43 -3.14
C GLY A 11 -11.76 -3.37 -3.06
N LYS A 12 -11.95 -2.71 -1.91
CA LYS A 12 -12.99 -1.69 -1.72
C LYS A 12 -12.45 -0.32 -2.07
N PHE A 13 -13.26 0.44 -2.79
CA PHE A 13 -13.01 1.85 -3.03
C PHE A 13 -13.40 2.69 -1.82
N ALA A 14 -12.66 3.77 -1.58
CA ALA A 14 -12.99 4.77 -0.58
C ALA A 14 -14.28 5.50 -1.00
N ASP A 15 -15.13 5.80 -0.02
CA ASP A 15 -16.36 6.56 -0.28
C ASP A 15 -16.00 7.96 -0.81
N GLY A 16 -16.66 8.39 -1.88
CA GLY A 16 -16.39 9.69 -2.51
C GLY A 16 -15.16 9.74 -3.41
N SER A 17 -14.58 8.59 -3.76
CA SER A 17 -13.43 8.49 -4.68
C SER A 17 -13.78 8.16 -6.12
N ASP A 18 -15.07 8.07 -6.47
CA ASP A 18 -15.55 7.65 -7.79
C ASP A 18 -14.96 6.33 -8.32
N GLY A 19 -14.47 5.47 -7.42
CA GLY A 19 -13.85 4.20 -7.78
C GLY A 19 -12.38 4.31 -8.19
N GLU A 20 -11.73 5.43 -7.87
CA GLU A 20 -10.33 5.68 -8.22
C GLU A 20 -9.37 5.40 -7.05
N VAL A 21 -9.84 5.52 -5.80
CA VAL A 21 -9.01 5.35 -4.60
C VAL A 21 -9.49 4.17 -3.78
N LEU A 22 -8.56 3.30 -3.35
CA LEU A 22 -8.86 2.20 -2.44
C LEU A 22 -8.98 2.68 -1.00
N VAL A 23 -9.78 1.98 -0.19
CA VAL A 23 -9.85 2.22 1.26
C VAL A 23 -8.45 2.10 1.85
N ASN A 24 -8.00 3.15 2.51
CA ASN A 24 -6.66 3.27 3.06
C ASN A 24 -6.71 3.73 4.52
N LYS A 25 -5.61 3.53 5.25
CA LYS A 25 -5.51 3.87 6.68
C LYS A 25 -5.51 5.37 6.96
N LEU A 26 -5.35 6.20 5.93
CA LEU A 26 -5.34 7.67 6.04
C LEU A 26 -6.73 8.28 5.76
N ASN A 27 -7.73 7.44 5.41
CA ASN A 27 -9.08 7.86 5.04
C ASN A 27 -9.11 8.88 3.89
N LEU A 28 -8.15 8.79 2.95
CA LEU A 28 -8.12 9.62 1.76
C LEU A 28 -9.06 9.04 0.70
N SER A 29 -9.75 9.91 -0.03
CA SER A 29 -10.62 9.56 -1.15
C SER A 29 -10.26 10.29 -2.44
N ASP A 30 -9.44 11.33 -2.36
CA ASP A 30 -8.98 12.09 -3.51
C ASP A 30 -7.74 11.41 -4.15
N PRO A 31 -7.72 11.23 -5.48
CA PRO A 31 -6.60 10.61 -6.19
C PRO A 31 -5.26 11.33 -6.04
N ASP A 32 -5.24 12.66 -6.00
CA ASP A 32 -3.99 13.41 -5.87
C ASP A 32 -3.44 13.30 -4.45
N ASP A 33 -4.32 13.38 -3.44
CA ASP A 33 -3.94 13.20 -2.04
C ASP A 33 -3.34 11.81 -1.78
N ILE A 34 -3.91 10.74 -2.34
CA ILE A 34 -3.36 9.38 -2.16
C ILE A 34 -2.02 9.22 -2.87
N ASN A 35 -1.85 9.81 -4.06
CA ASN A 35 -0.58 9.77 -4.80
C ASN A 35 0.54 10.45 -3.99
N ASP A 36 0.27 11.61 -3.42
CA ASP A 36 1.23 12.34 -2.60
C ASP A 36 1.57 11.57 -1.30
N ALA A 37 0.55 10.98 -0.65
CA ALA A 37 0.76 10.18 0.53
C ALA A 37 1.60 8.92 0.24
N GLU A 38 1.33 8.23 -0.88
CA GLU A 38 2.09 7.06 -1.30
C GLU A 38 3.55 7.38 -1.57
N LEU A 39 3.84 8.52 -2.22
CA LEU A 39 5.21 8.96 -2.48
C LEU A 39 6.00 9.10 -1.16
N VAL A 40 5.43 9.78 -0.16
CA VAL A 40 6.06 9.97 1.14
C VAL A 40 6.23 8.63 1.88
N LEU A 41 5.24 7.74 1.80
CA LEU A 41 5.32 6.42 2.44
C LEU A 41 6.40 5.53 1.80
N LEU A 42 6.56 5.59 0.48
CA LEU A 42 7.61 4.87 -0.24
C LEU A 42 9.01 5.37 0.14
N GLU A 43 9.20 6.68 0.29
CA GLU A 43 10.47 7.25 0.76
C GLU A 43 10.81 6.76 2.18
N LYS A 44 9.83 6.78 3.10
CA LYS A 44 10.02 6.27 4.46
C LYS A 44 10.33 4.78 4.48
N LEU A 45 9.65 4.00 3.66
CA LEU A 45 9.91 2.57 3.53
C LEU A 45 11.34 2.32 3.02
N TYR A 46 11.79 3.12 2.05
CA TYR A 46 13.16 3.05 1.55
C TYR A 46 14.18 3.31 2.67
N GLN A 47 14.01 4.38 3.44
CA GLN A 47 14.92 4.70 4.55
C GLN A 47 14.99 3.56 5.58
N ILE A 48 13.83 3.05 6.00
CA ILE A 48 13.77 1.93 6.96
C ILE A 48 14.50 0.70 6.43
N ILE A 49 14.27 0.33 5.17
CA ILE A 49 14.86 -0.89 4.61
C ILE A 49 16.34 -0.68 4.29
N PHE A 50 16.72 0.40 3.63
CA PHE A 50 18.07 0.54 3.06
C PHE A 50 19.05 1.24 3.98
N GLU A 51 18.58 2.10 4.88
CA GLU A 51 19.46 2.88 5.76
C GLU A 51 19.49 2.31 7.18
N GLU A 52 18.34 1.84 7.70
CA GLU A 52 18.25 1.39 9.09
C GLU A 52 18.38 -0.14 9.25
N GLN A 53 17.65 -0.91 8.43
CA GLN A 53 17.46 -2.35 8.64
C GLN A 53 17.64 -3.14 7.35
N PHE A 54 18.81 -2.96 6.70
CA PHE A 54 19.09 -3.66 5.45
C PHE A 54 19.22 -5.16 5.66
N PRO A 55 18.37 -5.98 5.02
CA PRO A 55 18.43 -7.42 5.17
C PRO A 55 19.69 -7.96 4.48
N THR A 56 20.66 -8.43 5.27
CA THR A 56 21.88 -9.07 4.76
C THR A 56 21.70 -10.57 4.51
N GLU A 57 20.58 -11.14 4.95
CA GLU A 57 20.24 -12.55 4.78
C GLU A 57 19.44 -12.79 3.48
N GLN A 58 19.15 -14.05 3.17
CA GLN A 58 18.33 -14.39 2.01
C GLN A 58 16.90 -13.86 2.19
N ILE A 59 16.46 -13.03 1.23
CA ILE A 59 15.09 -12.51 1.21
C ILE A 59 14.11 -13.68 0.97
N THR A 60 13.17 -13.85 1.88
CA THR A 60 12.11 -14.87 1.81
C THR A 60 10.74 -14.23 1.61
N ILE A 61 9.77 -15.00 1.09
CA ILE A 61 8.40 -14.51 0.89
C ILE A 61 7.76 -14.06 2.21
N THR A 62 8.08 -14.75 3.31
CA THR A 62 7.62 -14.38 4.67
C THR A 62 8.17 -13.04 5.15
N MET A 63 9.31 -12.59 4.62
CA MET A 63 9.84 -11.25 4.93
C MET A 63 9.15 -10.15 4.09
N LEU A 64 8.72 -10.46 2.87
CA LEU A 64 8.08 -9.51 1.97
C LEU A 64 6.59 -9.31 2.25
N ARG A 65 5.93 -10.33 2.79
CA ARG A 65 4.52 -10.25 3.16
C ARG A 65 4.42 -9.84 4.63
N HIS A 66 4.06 -8.58 4.86
CA HIS A 66 3.61 -8.17 6.18
C HIS A 66 2.19 -8.74 6.39
N ASP A 67 2.04 -9.68 7.31
CA ASP A 67 0.73 -10.24 7.69
C ASP A 67 -0.17 -9.16 8.36
#